data_AF-A0A0R3PHA2-F1
#
_entry.id   AF-A0A0R3PHA2-F1
#
_cell.length_a   1.000
_cell.length_b   1.000
_cell.length_c   1.000
_cell.angle_alpha   90.00
_cell.angle_beta   90.00
_cell.angle_gamma   90.00
#
_symmetry.space_group_name_H-M   'P 1'
#
loop_
_entity.id
_entity.type
_entity.pdbx_description
1 polymer ?
#
loop_
_entity_poly.entity_id
_entity_poly.type
_entity_poly.pdbx_seq_one_letter_code
_entity_poly.pdbx_strand_id
1 'polypeptide(L)'
;MLHNALRDNIFVLKVFAISVFFCSLVIVLTIFGLYVLFYSDTTEGIPAHSVLVHAIKIYHTNRNLAKIVDSVQENLECCGISSAAQGYRDWNLSYQFNCAIANPQPEECAVALSNPLLPTMRSLECWQNTLKKRHQDLEHDIFTSGCLRPL
;
A
#
# COMPACT_ATOMS: atom_id res chain seq x y z
N MET A 1 -4.57 24.98 -61.40
CA MET A 1 -4.47 23.52 -61.13
C MET A 1 -3.55 23.17 -59.96
N LEU A 2 -2.38 23.82 -59.81
CA LEU A 2 -1.41 23.51 -58.73
C LEU A 2 -1.97 23.73 -57.30
N HIS A 3 -2.80 24.76 -57.09
CA HIS A 3 -3.38 25.10 -55.78
C HIS A 3 -4.35 24.05 -55.25
N ASN A 4 -5.13 23.41 -56.13
CA ASN A 4 -6.06 22.35 -55.73
C ASN A 4 -5.28 21.07 -55.40
N ALA A 5 -4.27 20.70 -56.18
CA ALA A 5 -3.43 19.53 -55.92
C ALA A 5 -2.64 19.62 -54.60
N LEU A 6 -2.17 20.81 -54.23
CA LEU A 6 -1.53 21.05 -52.93
C LEU A 6 -2.51 20.95 -51.76
N ARG A 7 -3.75 21.45 -51.94
CA ARG A 7 -4.79 21.39 -50.91
C ARG A 7 -5.26 19.95 -50.67
N ASP A 8 -5.42 19.17 -51.73
CA ASP A 8 -5.86 17.77 -51.64
C ASP A 8 -4.82 16.90 -50.91
N ASN A 9 -3.53 17.09 -51.17
CA ASN A 9 -2.46 16.40 -50.43
C ASN A 9 -2.41 16.80 -48.94
N ILE A 10 -2.63 18.08 -48.61
CA ILE A 10 -2.69 18.55 -47.21
C ILE A 10 -3.94 17.99 -46.51
N PHE A 11 -5.07 17.91 -47.21
CA PHE A 11 -6.31 17.32 -46.68
C PHE A 11 -6.12 15.83 -46.39
N VAL A 12 -5.57 15.07 -47.34
CA VAL A 12 -5.27 13.65 -47.17
C VAL A 12 -4.29 13.42 -46.01
N LEU A 13 -3.24 14.25 -45.89
CA LEU A 13 -2.28 14.15 -44.78
C LEU A 13 -2.93 14.42 -43.42
N LYS A 14 -3.83 15.40 -43.33
CA LYS A 14 -4.56 15.70 -42.08
C LYS A 14 -5.50 14.56 -41.69
N VAL A 15 -6.23 13.99 -42.65
CA VAL A 15 -7.12 12.84 -42.40
C VAL A 15 -6.31 11.63 -41.94
N PHE A 16 -5.17 11.36 -42.60
CA PHE A 16 -4.26 10.29 -42.19
C PHE A 16 -3.72 10.52 -40.78
N ALA A 17 -3.24 11.72 -40.46
CA ALA A 17 -2.74 12.05 -39.12
C ALA A 17 -3.81 11.89 -38.02
N ILE A 18 -5.04 12.36 -38.29
CA ILE A 18 -6.18 12.21 -37.38
C ILE A 18 -6.52 10.72 -37.21
N SER A 19 -6.57 9.95 -38.30
CA SER A 19 -6.82 8.51 -38.25
C SER A 19 -5.78 7.76 -37.44
N VAL A 20 -4.50 8.09 -37.60
CA VAL A 20 -3.40 7.49 -36.83
C VAL A 20 -3.53 7.85 -35.35
N PHE A 21 -3.84 9.11 -35.03
CA PHE A 21 -4.04 9.55 -33.64
C PHE A 21 -5.17 8.77 -32.95
N PHE A 22 -6.32 8.63 -33.60
CA PHE A 22 -7.43 7.84 -33.05
C PHE A 22 -7.07 6.36 -32.91
N CYS A 23 -6.36 5.78 -33.88
CA CYS A 23 -5.89 4.40 -33.80
C CYS A 23 -4.94 4.19 -32.62
N SER A 24 -3.97 5.09 -32.43
CA SER A 24 -3.06 5.07 -31.28
C SER A 24 -3.80 5.23 -29.96
N LEU A 25 -4.81 6.12 -29.89
CA LEU A 25 -5.64 6.30 -28.70
C LEU A 25 -6.37 5.00 -28.34
N VAL A 26 -7.00 4.34 -29.32
CA VAL A 26 -7.69 3.07 -29.11
C VAL A 26 -6.71 2.00 -28.62
N ILE A 27 -5.51 1.90 -29.20
CA ILE A 27 -4.48 0.94 -28.76
C ILE A 27 -4.05 1.21 -27.31
N VAL A 28 -3.84 2.47 -26.93
CA VAL A 28 -3.47 2.81 -25.55
C VAL A 28 -4.61 2.46 -24.59
N LEU A 29 -5.85 2.76 -24.96
CA LEU A 29 -7.03 2.44 -24.13
C LEU A 29 -7.24 0.93 -24.00
N THR A 30 -7.01 0.14 -25.06
CA THR A 30 -7.12 -1.32 -24.98
C THR A 30 -5.98 -1.91 -24.14
N ILE A 31 -4.75 -1.43 -24.29
CA ILE A 31 -3.63 -1.86 -23.42
C ILE A 31 -3.91 -1.50 -21.97
N PHE A 32 -4.38 -0.28 -21.68
CA PHE A 32 -4.75 0.12 -20.33
C PHE A 32 -5.92 -0.70 -19.78
N GLY A 33 -6.95 -0.95 -20.59
CA GLY A 33 -8.08 -1.80 -20.24
C GLY A 33 -7.66 -3.23 -19.96
N LEU A 34 -6.79 -3.82 -20.78
CA LEU A 34 -6.22 -5.15 -20.53
C LEU A 34 -5.33 -5.16 -19.28
N TYR A 35 -4.52 -4.12 -19.07
CA TYR A 35 -3.72 -3.98 -17.85
C TYR A 35 -4.63 -3.95 -16.63
N VAL A 36 -5.70 -3.14 -16.64
CA VAL A 36 -6.67 -3.09 -15.55
C VAL A 36 -7.41 -4.40 -15.39
N LEU A 37 -7.84 -5.07 -16.47
CA LEU A 37 -8.56 -6.36 -16.39
C LEU A 37 -7.66 -7.48 -15.87
N PHE A 38 -6.44 -7.61 -16.37
CA PHE A 38 -5.47 -8.58 -15.86
C PHE A 38 -5.04 -8.23 -14.43
N TYR A 39 -4.83 -6.94 -14.11
CA TYR A 39 -4.48 -6.51 -12.76
C TYR A 39 -5.66 -6.65 -11.78
N SER A 40 -6.90 -6.45 -12.25
CA SER A 40 -8.10 -6.64 -11.45
C SER A 40 -8.38 -8.12 -11.21
N ASP A 41 -8.17 -8.97 -12.21
CA ASP A 41 -8.26 -10.42 -12.06
C ASP A 41 -7.12 -10.96 -11.17
N THR A 42 -5.96 -10.30 -11.23
CA THR A 42 -4.86 -10.47 -10.26
C THR A 42 -4.96 -9.57 -9.03
N THR A 43 -6.14 -9.05 -8.67
CA THR A 43 -6.34 -8.58 -7.27
C THR A 43 -6.23 -9.74 -6.27
N GLU A 44 -6.24 -10.98 -6.75
CA GLU A 44 -5.78 -12.18 -6.02
C GLU A 44 -4.31 -12.58 -6.30
N GLY A 45 -3.61 -11.89 -7.21
CA GLY A 45 -2.44 -12.38 -7.95
C GLY A 45 -1.16 -11.54 -7.87
N ILE A 46 -0.98 -10.75 -6.82
CA ILE A 46 0.12 -10.89 -5.85
C ILE A 46 -0.63 -10.65 -4.56
N PRO A 47 -0.70 -11.58 -3.60
CA PRO A 47 -1.47 -11.30 -2.39
C PRO A 47 -0.91 -9.99 -1.85
N ALA A 48 -1.67 -8.88 -1.89
CA ALA A 48 -1.19 -7.62 -1.32
C ALA A 48 -0.71 -7.88 0.12
N HIS A 49 -1.37 -8.85 0.76
CA HIS A 49 -0.94 -9.59 1.93
C HIS A 49 0.52 -10.09 1.91
N SER A 50 1.01 -10.84 0.92
CA SER A 50 2.39 -11.36 0.90
C SER A 50 3.44 -10.24 0.77
N VAL A 51 3.17 -9.21 -0.03
CA VAL A 51 4.05 -8.04 -0.16
C VAL A 51 4.10 -7.26 1.13
N LEU A 52 2.95 -7.01 1.74
CA LEU A 52 2.85 -6.30 3.01
C LEU A 52 3.43 -7.11 4.17
N VAL A 53 3.24 -8.43 4.19
CA VAL A 53 3.87 -9.35 5.17
C VAL A 53 5.37 -9.32 5.04
N HIS A 54 5.88 -9.33 3.80
CA HIS A 54 7.30 -9.13 3.58
C HIS A 54 7.75 -7.77 4.11
N ALA A 55 6.97 -6.71 3.85
CA ALA A 55 7.30 -5.36 4.31
C ALA A 55 7.39 -5.22 5.83
N ILE A 56 6.48 -5.84 6.60
CA ILE A 56 6.59 -5.89 8.07
C ILE A 56 7.84 -6.66 8.52
N LYS A 57 8.17 -7.78 7.87
CA LYS A 57 9.35 -8.59 8.24
C LYS A 57 10.67 -7.83 8.05
N ILE A 58 10.79 -7.04 6.98
CA ILE A 58 12.01 -6.27 6.67
C ILE A 58 11.90 -4.79 7.07
N TYR A 59 10.91 -4.43 7.89
CA TYR A 59 10.64 -3.06 8.33
C TYR A 59 11.86 -2.40 8.99
N HIS A 60 12.54 -3.11 9.89
CA HIS A 60 13.74 -2.62 10.58
C HIS A 60 14.95 -2.44 9.63
N THR A 61 15.01 -3.24 8.57
CA THR A 61 16.19 -3.30 7.69
C THR A 61 16.22 -2.18 6.66
N ASN A 62 15.06 -1.65 6.26
CA ASN A 62 14.97 -0.65 5.20
C ASN A 62 14.13 0.57 5.61
N ARG A 63 14.81 1.68 5.88
CA ARG A 63 14.18 2.94 6.29
C ARG A 63 13.23 3.53 5.24
N ASN A 64 13.49 3.33 3.95
CA ASN A 64 12.59 3.82 2.90
C ASN A 64 11.28 3.03 2.89
N LEU A 65 11.38 1.72 3.08
CA LEU A 65 10.20 0.87 3.21
C LEU A 65 9.40 1.18 4.48
N ALA A 66 10.09 1.39 5.61
CA ALA A 66 9.46 1.81 6.85
C ALA A 66 8.62 3.07 6.66
N LYS A 67 9.17 4.13 6.02
CA LYS A 67 8.42 5.35 5.71
C LYS A 67 7.18 5.12 4.86
N ILE A 68 7.23 4.19 3.91
CA ILE A 68 6.07 3.87 3.06
C ILE A 68 5.01 3.16 3.91
N VAL A 69 5.40 2.17 4.70
CA VAL A 69 4.48 1.47 5.62
C VAL A 69 3.86 2.46 6.59
N ASP A 70 4.64 3.40 7.11
CA ASP A 70 4.16 4.42 8.03
C ASP A 70 3.14 5.33 7.37
N SER A 71 3.45 5.84 6.18
CA SER A 71 2.55 6.69 5.42
C SER A 71 1.25 5.97 5.06
N VAL A 72 1.30 4.68 4.74
CA VAL A 72 0.10 3.88 4.44
C VAL A 72 -0.76 3.72 5.69
N GLN A 73 -0.17 3.38 6.84
CA GLN A 73 -0.90 3.19 8.10
C GLN A 73 -1.53 4.49 8.62
N GLU A 74 -0.83 5.63 8.47
CA GLU A 74 -1.32 6.95 8.81
C GLU A 74 -2.50 7.37 7.90
N ASN A 75 -2.35 7.24 6.58
CA ASN A 75 -3.38 7.68 5.63
C ASN A 75 -4.65 6.82 5.65
N LEU A 76 -4.54 5.54 6.02
CA LEU A 76 -5.66 4.60 6.07
C LEU A 76 -6.19 4.37 7.50
N GLU A 77 -5.64 5.06 8.51
CA GLU A 77 -6.05 4.94 9.91
C GLU A 77 -6.12 3.46 10.37
N CYS A 78 -5.06 2.71 10.04
CA CYS A 78 -4.96 1.26 10.26
C CYS A 78 -3.62 0.90 10.91
N CYS A 79 -3.52 -0.31 11.45
CA CYS A 79 -2.27 -0.86 11.97
C CYS A 79 -2.14 -2.34 11.61
N GLY A 80 -1.00 -2.70 11.04
CA GLY A 80 -0.73 -4.05 10.53
C GLY A 80 -1.26 -4.25 9.11
N ILE A 81 -1.52 -5.50 8.74
CA ILE A 81 -1.72 -5.88 7.32
C ILE A 81 -3.08 -6.52 7.11
N SER A 82 -3.41 -7.50 7.94
CA SER A 82 -4.57 -8.37 7.77
C SER A 82 -5.86 -7.57 7.74
N SER A 83 -6.87 -8.11 7.05
CA SER A 83 -8.21 -7.52 7.03
C SER A 83 -8.94 -7.61 8.39
N ALA A 84 -8.31 -8.20 9.41
CA ALA A 84 -8.90 -8.42 10.71
C ALA A 84 -8.94 -7.13 11.55
N ALA A 85 -9.94 -7.06 12.43
CA ALA A 85 -10.00 -6.01 13.47
C ALA A 85 -8.78 -6.03 14.42
N GLN A 86 -8.05 -7.14 14.47
CA GLN A 86 -6.81 -7.28 15.26
C GLN A 86 -5.54 -7.26 14.39
N GLY A 87 -5.55 -6.48 13.30
CA GLY A 87 -4.41 -6.36 12.38
C GLY A 87 -3.12 -5.90 13.06
N TYR A 88 -3.20 -5.14 14.16
CA TYR A 88 -2.04 -4.75 14.94
C TYR A 88 -1.16 -5.94 15.38
N ARG A 89 -1.72 -7.15 15.47
CA ARG A 89 -0.99 -8.39 15.81
C ARG A 89 0.02 -8.84 14.77
N ASP A 90 -0.09 -8.36 13.54
CA ASP A 90 0.81 -8.73 12.44
C ASP A 90 2.26 -8.28 12.68
N TRP A 91 2.46 -7.27 13.53
CA TRP A 91 3.79 -6.83 13.96
C TRP A 91 4.58 -7.93 14.66
N ASN A 92 3.93 -8.95 15.23
CA ASN A 92 4.61 -10.12 15.80
C ASN A 92 5.42 -10.92 14.76
N LEU A 93 5.17 -10.72 13.46
CA LEU A 93 5.94 -11.34 12.37
C LEU A 93 7.31 -10.69 12.17
N SER A 94 7.51 -9.47 12.67
CA SER A 94 8.79 -8.76 12.60
C SER A 94 9.72 -9.24 13.70
N TYR A 95 11.00 -9.44 13.39
CA TYR A 95 12.02 -9.81 14.36
C TYR A 95 12.12 -8.81 15.52
N GLN A 96 12.00 -7.51 15.23
CA GLN A 96 12.10 -6.45 16.22
C GLN A 96 10.97 -6.48 17.25
N PHE A 97 9.73 -6.74 16.79
CA PHE A 97 8.51 -6.65 17.59
C PHE A 97 7.99 -8.01 18.07
N ASN A 98 8.67 -9.10 17.70
CA ASN A 98 8.26 -10.45 18.04
C ASN A 98 8.12 -10.64 19.56
N CYS A 99 7.08 -11.35 19.99
CA CYS A 99 6.75 -11.56 21.40
C CYS A 99 7.45 -12.74 22.09
N ALA A 100 8.40 -13.41 21.42
CA ALA A 100 9.11 -14.54 22.02
C ALA A 100 9.90 -14.09 23.26
N ILE A 101 9.84 -14.88 24.33
CA ILE A 101 10.56 -14.62 25.60
C ILE A 101 12.08 -14.49 25.39
N ALA A 102 12.61 -15.11 24.33
CA ALA A 102 14.02 -15.05 23.98
C ALA A 102 14.39 -13.81 23.14
N ASN A 103 13.44 -12.94 22.79
CA ASN A 103 13.71 -11.75 21.99
C ASN A 103 14.45 -10.71 22.84
N PRO A 104 15.70 -10.34 22.52
CA PRO A 104 16.44 -9.36 23.31
C PRO A 104 16.05 -7.91 22.98
N GLN A 105 15.12 -7.69 22.04
CA GLN A 105 14.79 -6.36 21.55
C GLN A 105 13.94 -5.60 22.58
N PRO A 106 14.25 -4.32 22.85
CA PRO A 106 13.49 -3.51 23.81
C PRO A 106 12.06 -3.21 23.35
N GLU A 107 11.79 -3.36 22.05
CA GLU A 107 10.50 -3.15 21.40
C GLU A 107 9.71 -4.46 21.20
N GLU A 108 10.13 -5.55 21.85
CA GLU A 108 9.37 -6.80 21.82
C GLU A 108 7.91 -6.58 22.26
N CYS A 109 7.00 -7.31 21.63
CA CYS A 109 5.57 -7.15 21.87
C CYS A 109 5.00 -5.73 21.68
N ALA A 110 5.72 -4.81 21.04
CA ALA A 110 5.17 -3.52 20.64
C ALA A 110 4.65 -3.55 19.19
N VAL A 111 4.12 -2.43 18.74
CA VAL A 111 3.80 -2.15 17.33
C VAL A 111 4.73 -1.05 16.83
N ALA A 112 4.90 -0.91 15.52
CA ALA A 112 5.74 0.16 15.02
C ALA A 112 5.19 1.55 15.37
N LEU A 113 6.10 2.50 15.51
CA LEU A 113 5.83 3.89 15.90
C LEU A 113 4.98 4.68 14.90
N SER A 114 4.62 4.11 13.76
CA SER A 114 3.81 4.75 12.72
C SER A 114 2.44 5.23 13.18
N ASN A 115 1.94 4.70 14.31
CA ASN A 115 0.64 5.11 14.80
C ASN A 115 0.69 6.58 15.23
N PRO A 116 -0.10 7.49 14.64
CA PRO A 116 -0.05 8.93 14.94
C PRO A 116 -0.34 9.26 16.42
N LEU A 117 -0.97 8.32 17.14
CA LEU A 117 -1.26 8.39 18.56
C LEU A 117 -0.06 7.98 19.46
N LEU A 118 0.94 7.29 18.91
CA LEU A 118 2.17 6.93 19.64
C LEU A 118 3.13 8.10 19.92
N PRO A 119 3.37 9.09 19.01
CA PRO A 119 4.23 10.22 19.34
C PRO A 119 3.66 11.11 20.47
N THR A 120 2.37 10.99 20.81
CA THR A 120 1.76 11.69 21.96
C THR A 120 1.83 10.89 23.27
N MET A 121 2.07 9.57 23.23
CA MET A 121 2.30 8.76 24.42
C MET A 121 3.75 8.86 24.89
N ARG A 122 3.99 9.79 25.83
CA ARG A 122 5.31 10.11 26.39
C ARG A 122 5.97 9.02 27.26
N SER A 123 5.32 7.89 27.55
CA SER A 123 5.92 6.82 28.37
C SER A 123 6.19 5.54 27.58
N LEU A 124 7.43 5.04 27.69
CA LEU A 124 7.88 3.72 27.24
C LEU A 124 6.89 2.60 27.64
N GLU A 125 6.27 2.76 28.80
CA GLU A 125 5.30 1.81 29.39
C GLU A 125 3.97 1.70 28.61
N CYS A 126 3.59 2.71 27.82
CA CYS A 126 2.28 2.72 27.17
C CYS A 126 2.25 1.81 25.93
N TRP A 127 3.35 1.77 25.17
CA TRP A 127 3.48 1.00 23.94
C TRP A 127 4.20 -0.34 24.12
N GLN A 128 4.95 -0.53 25.21
CA GLN A 128 5.46 -1.85 25.58
C GLN A 128 4.30 -2.83 25.79
N ASN A 129 4.48 -4.06 25.30
CA ASN A 129 3.46 -5.13 25.42
C ASN A 129 2.11 -4.82 24.76
N THR A 130 2.04 -3.87 23.82
CA THR A 130 0.82 -3.58 23.03
C THR A 130 0.20 -4.85 22.43
N LEU A 131 1.03 -5.75 21.90
CA LEU A 131 0.59 -7.01 21.31
C LEU A 131 -0.05 -7.98 22.34
N LYS A 132 0.21 -7.80 23.64
CA LYS A 132 -0.40 -8.60 24.72
C LYS A 132 -1.72 -8.03 25.22
N LYS A 133 -1.99 -6.73 25.00
CA LYS A 133 -3.24 -6.08 25.41
C LYS A 133 -4.42 -6.55 24.54
N ARG A 134 -5.64 -6.48 25.09
CA ARG A 134 -6.86 -6.81 24.34
C ARG A 134 -7.21 -5.67 23.41
N HIS A 135 -7.89 -6.00 22.32
CA HIS A 135 -8.36 -5.03 21.31
C HIS A 135 -9.13 -3.87 21.95
N GLN A 136 -10.09 -4.15 22.83
CA GLN A 136 -10.92 -3.15 23.53
C GLN A 136 -10.11 -2.17 24.37
N ASP A 137 -9.02 -2.64 24.98
CA ASP A 137 -8.16 -1.81 25.82
C ASP A 137 -7.27 -0.87 24.98
N LEU A 138 -7.21 -1.08 23.66
CA LEU A 138 -6.33 -0.38 22.71
C LEU A 138 -7.07 0.51 21.71
N GLU A 139 -8.39 0.34 21.54
CA GLU A 139 -9.19 1.06 20.54
C GLU A 139 -9.10 2.60 20.65
N HIS A 140 -8.81 3.12 21.85
CA HIS A 140 -8.68 4.55 22.12
C HIS A 140 -7.23 5.06 22.03
N ASP A 141 -6.27 4.14 22.01
CA ASP A 141 -4.85 4.41 22.10
C ASP A 141 -4.15 4.25 20.74
N ILE A 142 -4.59 3.29 19.93
CA ILE A 142 -4.03 3.00 18.61
C ILE A 142 -5.10 2.52 17.63
N PHE A 143 -4.81 2.68 16.33
CA PHE A 143 -5.50 1.87 15.33
C PHE A 143 -5.21 0.39 15.56
N THR A 144 -6.26 -0.41 15.65
CA THR A 144 -6.16 -1.85 15.92
C THR A 144 -6.38 -2.71 14.68
N SER A 145 -7.08 -2.16 13.69
CA SER A 145 -7.52 -2.89 12.50
C SER A 145 -6.50 -2.80 11.38
N GLY A 146 -6.31 -3.88 10.61
CA GLY A 146 -5.29 -3.87 9.56
C GLY A 146 -5.74 -3.23 8.25
N CYS A 147 -4.77 -2.99 7.38
CA CYS A 147 -4.91 -2.09 6.24
C CYS A 147 -5.55 -2.72 5.00
N LEU A 148 -5.65 -4.05 4.93
CA LEU A 148 -6.31 -4.77 3.81
C LEU A 148 -7.82 -4.91 3.99
N ARG A 149 -8.49 -3.89 4.54
CA ARG A 149 -9.96 -3.90 4.62
C ARG A 149 -10.56 -3.83 3.21
N PRO A 150 -11.52 -4.70 2.86
CA PRO A 150 -12.30 -4.49 1.66
C PRO A 150 -13.07 -3.17 1.81
N LEU A 151 -12.92 -2.29 0.81
CA LEU A 151 -13.69 -1.05 0.66
C LEU A 151 -15.20 -1.34 0.56
#